data_AF-A0A3M5DRI5-F1
#
_entry.id   AF-A0A3M5DRI5-F1
#
_cell.length_a   1.000
_cell.length_b   1.000
_cell.length_c   1.000
_cell.angle_alpha   90.00
_cell.angle_beta   90.00
_cell.angle_gamma   90.00
#
_symmetry.space_group_name_H-M   'P 1'
#
loop_
_entity.id
_entity.type
_entity.pdbx_description
1 polymer ?
#
loop_
_entity_poly.entity_id
_entity_poly.type
_entity_poly.pdbx_seq_one_letter_code
_entity_poly.pdbx_strand_id
1 'polypeptide(L)' 'GITATDFGRTSLTMTCHVRNKITRKSILTIDKMVFVNLGPDGLPAPHGKTEITYIKDQFKEDEVLP' A
#
# COMPACT_ATOMS: atom_id res chain seq x y z
N GLY A 1 1.45 -9.84 2.83
CA GLY A 1 0.46 -9.01 2.12
C GLY A 1 0.34 -7.74 2.91
N ILE A 2 0.35 -6.59 2.23
CA ILE A 2 0.24 -5.27 2.85
C ILE A 2 -1.07 -4.64 2.40
N THR A 3 -1.74 -3.94 3.31
CA THR A 3 -3.03 -3.29 3.03
C THR A 3 -3.04 -1.93 3.72
N ALA A 4 -3.36 -0.87 2.97
CA ALA A 4 -3.56 0.45 3.56
C ALA A 4 -4.86 0.47 4.37
N THR A 5 -4.82 1.05 5.56
CA THR A 5 -5.95 1.08 6.49
C THR A 5 -6.42 2.50 6.81
N ASP A 6 -5.56 3.51 6.63
CA ASP A 6 -5.91 4.92 6.87
C ASP A 6 -5.06 5.85 6.00
N PHE A 7 -5.68 6.94 5.55
CA PHE A 7 -5.11 7.95 4.64
C PHE A 7 -5.16 9.33 5.31
N GLY A 8 -4.09 9.69 6.02
CA GLY A 8 -3.91 11.04 6.54
C GLY A 8 -3.49 12.02 5.45
N ARG A 9 -3.40 13.31 5.78
CA ARG A 9 -2.95 14.33 4.80
C ARG A 9 -1.54 14.04 4.29
N THR A 10 -0.63 13.72 5.20
CA THR A 10 0.80 13.47 4.92
C THR A 10 1.24 12.07 5.30
N SER A 11 0.34 11.23 5.82
CA SER A 11 0.68 9.91 6.37
C SER A 11 -0.20 8.80 5.83
N LEU A 12 0.39 7.63 5.60
CA LEU A 12 -0.29 6.42 5.18
C LEU A 12 -0.11 5.33 6.24
N THR A 13 -1.22 4.79 6.75
CA THR A 13 -1.20 3.67 7.69
C THR A 13 -1.45 2.36 6.96
N MET A 14 -0.68 1.33 7.28
CA MET A 14 -0.76 0.01 6.66
C MET A 14 -0.72 -1.11 7.69
N THR A 15 -1.43 -2.20 7.41
CA THR A 15 -1.26 -3.50 8.08
C THR A 15 -0.47 -4.45 7.19
N CYS A 16 0.25 -5.40 7.79
CA CYS A 16 1.00 -6.42 7.08
C CYS A 16 0.83 -7.81 7.68
N HIS A 17 0.49 -8.77 6.83
CA HIS A 17 0.47 -10.19 7.18
C HIS A 17 1.58 -10.93 6.42
N VAL A 18 2.59 -11.38 7.15
CA VAL A 18 3.67 -12.22 6.63
C VAL A 18 3.28 -13.67 6.79
N ARG A 19 3.29 -14.41 5.67
CA ARG A 19 2.90 -15.81 5.61
C ARG A 19 3.93 -16.61 4.83
N ASN A 20 4.13 -17.86 5.22
CA ASN A 20 4.90 -18.80 4.44
C ASN A 20 4.21 -19.01 3.08
N LYS A 21 4.93 -18.80 1.98
CA LYS A 21 4.34 -18.83 0.63
C LYS A 21 3.85 -20.24 0.25
N ILE A 22 4.51 -21.29 0.75
CA ILE A 22 4.21 -22.69 0.45
C ILE A 22 3.09 -23.20 1.35
N THR A 23 3.31 -23.19 2.67
CA THR A 23 2.38 -23.79 3.64
C THR A 23 1.21 -22.88 4.01
N ARG A 24 1.23 -21.61 3.58
CA ARG A 24 0.24 -20.55 3.91
C ARG A 24 0.11 -20.24 5.40
N LYS A 25 0.92 -20.86 6.26
CA LYS A 25 0.96 -20.56 7.69
C LYS A 25 1.40 -19.11 7.94
N SER A 26 0.73 -18.46 8.88
CA SER A 26 1.12 -17.14 9.37
C SER A 26 2.50 -17.23 10.05
N ILE A 27 3.37 -16.26 9.76
CA ILE A 27 4.69 -16.12 10.37
C ILE A 27 4.68 -14.95 11.34
N LEU A 28 4.19 -13.80 10.87
CA LEU A 28 4.18 -12.54 11.62
C LEU A 28 3.02 -11.67 11.11
N THR A 29 2.40 -10.92 12.01
CA THR A 29 1.45 -9.86 11.66
C THR A 29 1.93 -8.55 12.28
N ILE A 30 1.86 -7.48 11.49
CA ILE A 30 2.11 -6.11 11.92
C ILE A 30 0.80 -5.37 11.78
N ASP A 31 0.20 -4.99 12.91
CA ASP A 31 -1.12 -4.37 12.92
C ASP A 31 -1.08 -2.94 12.37
N LYS A 32 -0.02 -2.20 12.68
CA LYS A 32 0.08 -0.78 12.34
C LYS A 32 1.51 -0.38 11.96
N MET A 33 1.70 -0.01 10.70
CA MET A 33 2.87 0.70 10.18
C MET A 33 2.40 2.06 9.68
N VAL A 34 3.05 3.14 10.11
CA VAL A 34 2.71 4.51 9.68
C VAL A 34 3.89 5.08 8.90
N PHE A 35 3.64 5.44 7.65
CA PHE A 35 4.59 6.13 6.78
C PHE A 35 4.23 7.61 6.72
N VAL A 36 5.22 8.49 6.71
CA VAL A 36 5.04 9.93 6.51
C VAL A 36 5.75 10.34 5.23
N ASN A 37 5.04 11.03 4.35
CA ASN A 37 5.60 11.60 3.13
C ASN A 37 6.33 12.90 3.45
N LEU A 38 7.60 12.98 3.06
CA LEU A 38 8.44 14.16 3.23
C LEU A 38 8.65 14.85 1.88
N GLY A 39 8.58 16.17 1.88
CA GLY A 39 8.87 17.02 0.73
C GLY A 39 10.37 17.21 0.50
N PRO A 40 10.73 17.94 -0.57
CA PRO A 40 12.14 18.25 -0.88
C PRO A 40 12.87 19.04 0.21
N ASP A 41 12.13 19.73 1.06
CA ASP A 41 12.60 20.48 2.23
C ASP A 41 12.75 19.61 3.50
N GLY A 42 12.42 18.32 3.41
CA GLY A 42 12.39 17.40 4.54
C GLY A 42 11.18 17.57 5.46
N LEU A 43 10.22 18.43 5.12
CA LEU A 43 9.01 18.66 5.90
C LEU A 43 7.85 17.78 5.41
N PRO A 44 6.85 17.46 6.25
CA PRO A 44 5.71 16.66 5.83
C PRO A 44 4.91 17.30 4.69
N ALA A 45 4.81 16.60 3.56
CA ALA A 45 4.10 17.04 2.36
C ALA A 45 2.92 16.12 2.03
N PRO A 46 1.81 16.60 1.45
CA PRO A 46 0.70 15.75 1.07
C PRO A 46 1.10 14.65 0.08
N HIS A 47 0.65 13.40 0.32
CA HIS A 47 0.96 12.27 -0.58
C HIS A 47 -0.11 12.05 -1.67
N GLY A 48 -1.27 12.71 -1.57
CA GLY A 48 -2.31 12.70 -2.61
C GLY A 48 -2.99 11.34 -2.84
N LYS A 49 -3.00 10.44 -1.84
CA LYS A 49 -3.72 9.15 -1.91
C LYS A 49 -4.91 9.20 -0.96
N THR A 50 -6.06 8.71 -1.40
CA THR A 50 -7.30 8.73 -0.62
C THR A 50 -8.00 7.37 -0.57
N GLU A 51 -7.56 6.42 -1.40
CA GLU A 51 -8.15 5.09 -1.51
C GLU A 51 -7.11 4.07 -1.95
N ILE A 52 -7.45 2.79 -1.79
CA ILE A 52 -6.61 1.67 -2.22
C ILE A 52 -6.75 1.52 -3.72
N THR A 53 -5.66 1.68 -4.46
CA THR A 53 -5.58 1.37 -5.89
C THR A 53 -4.97 0.00 -6.09
N TYR A 54 -5.58 -0.86 -6.91
CA TYR A 54 -4.99 -2.16 -7.25
C TYR A 54 -4.15 -2.05 -8.52
N ILE A 55 -3.16 -2.92 -8.65
CA ILE A 55 -2.28 -2.97 -9.83
C ILE A 55 -3.10 -3.23 -11.11
N LYS A 56 -4.19 -4.01 -11.03
CA LYS A 56 -5.14 -4.22 -12.12
C LYS A 56 -5.83 -2.93 -12.62
N ASP A 57 -5.88 -1.89 -11.80
CA ASP A 57 -6.50 -0.61 -12.17
C ASP A 57 -5.49 0.30 -12.93
N GLN A 58 -4.20 -0.06 -12.91
CA GLN A 58 -3.11 0.69 -13.56
C GLN A 58 -2.70 0.11 -14.92
N PHE A 59 -3.07 -1.13 -15.22
CA PHE A 59 -2.91 -1.76 -16.53
C PHE A 59 -4.31 -1.97 -17.12
N LYS A 60 -4.77 -1.06 -17.98
CA LYS A 60 -5.87 -1.39 -18.90
C LYS A 60 -5.38 -2.58 -19.74
N GLU A 61 -6.21 -3.61 -19.88
CA GLU A 61 -5.93 -4.74 -20.77
C GLU A 61 -5.50 -4.20 -22.13
N ASP A 62 -4.21 -4.32 -22.46
CA ASP A 62 -3.72 -4.08 -23.81
C ASP A 62 -4.49 -5.03 -24.73
N GLU A 63 -5.27 -4.39 -25.61
CA GLU A 63 -6.08 -4.89 -26.72
C GLU A 63 -6.04 -6.40 -26.99
N VAL A 64 -7.17 -7.04 -26.75
CA VAL A 64 -7.57 -8.25 -27.48
C VAL A 64 -7.71 -7.88 -28.96
N LEU A 65 -6.78 -8.30 -29.81
CA LEU A 65 -7.00 -8.47 -31.25
C LEU A 65 -6.13 -9.65 -31.76
N PRO A 66 -6.60 -10.36 -32.80
CA PRO A 66 -6.78 -11.82 -32.86
C PRO A 66 -5.53 -12.69 -32.95
#